data_AF-A0A969MNW1-F1
#
_entry.id   AF-A0A969MNW1-F1
#
_cell.length_a   1.000
_cell.length_b   1.000
_cell.length_c   1.000
_cell.angle_alpha   90.00
_cell.angle_beta   90.00
_cell.angle_gamma   90.00
#
_symmetry.space_group_name_H-M   'P 1'
#
loop_
_entity.id
_entity.type
_entity.pdbx_description
1 polymer ?
#
loop_
_entity_poly.entity_id
_entity_poly.type
_entity_poly.pdbx_seq_one_letter_code
_entity_poly.pdbx_strand_id
1 'polypeptide(L)'
;MILKTSNGTNGILAARNAQETLFSCFVNINATVEYIIKHSPQKVTLVGMGASGGRCAEDDLCAELLKNSLENKSTDLRQIKQILRKSAAAQKFFNPNQLEFPEQDFYYCMELNRCCFSMRVERKKEELEIRKYVVDMSV
;
A
#
# COMPACT_ATOMS: atom_id res chain seq x y z
N MET A 1 -18.59 -2.83 4.32
CA MET A 1 -17.99 -3.34 3.06
C MET A 1 -17.34 -4.68 3.38
N ILE A 2 -17.67 -5.73 2.64
CA ILE A 2 -16.96 -7.02 2.70
C ILE A 2 -16.13 -7.11 1.41
N LEU A 3 -14.83 -7.36 1.53
CA LEU A 3 -13.91 -7.40 0.40
C LEU A 3 -13.12 -8.72 0.45
N LYS A 4 -13.05 -9.42 -0.69
CA LYS A 4 -12.25 -10.64 -0.85
C LYS A 4 -11.17 -10.41 -1.91
N THR A 5 -9.92 -10.63 -1.54
CA THR A 5 -8.79 -10.64 -2.48
C THR A 5 -7.89 -11.83 -2.14
N SER A 6 -7.28 -12.45 -3.14
CA SER A 6 -6.41 -13.61 -2.89
C SER A 6 -5.12 -13.20 -2.19
N ASN A 7 -4.37 -12.25 -2.77
CA ASN A 7 -3.05 -11.89 -2.25
C ASN A 7 -3.16 -11.10 -0.94
N GLY A 8 -4.08 -10.13 -0.86
CA GLY A 8 -4.24 -9.30 0.34
C GLY A 8 -4.65 -10.12 1.56
N THR A 9 -5.66 -11.00 1.43
CA THR A 9 -6.09 -11.85 2.55
C THR A 9 -5.00 -12.84 2.97
N ASN A 10 -4.33 -13.49 2.02
CA ASN A 10 -3.21 -14.39 2.33
C ASN A 10 -2.03 -13.67 3.00
N GLY A 11 -1.75 -12.43 2.59
CA GLY A 11 -0.73 -11.58 3.22
C GLY A 11 -1.02 -11.29 4.69
N ILE A 12 -2.26 -10.91 5.03
CA ILE A 12 -2.68 -10.69 6.43
C ILE A 12 -2.51 -11.99 7.26
N LEU A 13 -2.89 -13.13 6.69
CA LEU A 13 -2.80 -14.44 7.36
C LEU A 13 -1.34 -14.87 7.56
N ALA A 14 -0.46 -14.56 6.60
CA ALA A 14 0.97 -14.82 6.72
C ALA A 14 1.63 -13.91 7.78
N ALA A 15 1.18 -12.66 7.90
CA ALA A 15 1.64 -11.69 8.89
C ALA A 15 1.07 -11.91 10.31
N ARG A 16 0.50 -13.08 10.63
CA ARG A 16 -0.17 -13.36 11.92
C ARG A 16 0.70 -13.18 13.16
N ASN A 17 2.02 -13.24 13.01
CA ASN A 17 2.97 -13.09 14.12
C ASN A 17 3.40 -11.63 14.33
N ALA A 18 2.96 -10.69 13.48
CA ALA A 18 3.22 -9.27 13.68
C ALA A 18 2.34 -8.73 14.81
N GLN A 19 2.89 -7.87 15.67
CA GLN A 19 2.13 -7.20 16.73
C GLN A 19 1.03 -6.32 16.16
N GLU A 20 1.35 -5.59 15.09
CA GLU A 20 0.40 -4.82 14.31
C GLU A 20 0.60 -5.08 12.82
N THR A 21 -0.46 -4.94 12.03
CA THR A 21 -0.41 -5.05 10.57
C THR A 21 -1.13 -3.84 9.98
N LEU A 22 -0.46 -3.15 9.06
CA LEU A 22 -0.99 -1.98 8.37
C LEU A 22 -1.09 -2.28 6.87
N PHE A 23 -2.09 -1.70 6.22
CA PHE A 23 -2.15 -1.59 4.77
C PHE A 23 -1.59 -0.24 4.33
N SER A 24 -0.59 -0.30 3.46
CA SER A 24 0.03 0.87 2.85
C SER A 24 -0.08 0.78 1.34
N CYS A 25 -0.31 1.92 0.72
CA CYS A 25 -0.27 2.15 -0.71
C CYS A 25 0.07 3.62 -0.98
N PHE A 26 0.33 3.97 -2.25
CA PHE A 26 0.68 5.35 -2.63
C PHE A 26 -0.32 6.41 -2.12
N VAL A 27 -1.63 6.12 -2.16
CA VAL A 27 -2.70 7.05 -1.72
C VAL A 27 -2.70 7.37 -0.22
N ASN A 28 -2.13 6.52 0.64
CA ASN A 28 -2.12 6.74 2.10
C ASN A 28 -0.70 6.68 2.73
N ILE A 29 0.33 6.88 1.91
CA ILE A 29 1.72 6.64 2.30
C ILE A 29 2.13 7.50 3.51
N ASN A 30 1.86 8.81 3.50
CA ASN A 30 2.24 9.71 4.60
C ASN A 30 1.49 9.36 5.89
N ALA A 31 0.19 9.11 5.82
CA ALA A 31 -0.57 8.73 7.01
C ALA A 31 -0.06 7.42 7.62
N THR A 32 0.43 6.50 6.78
CA THR A 32 1.09 5.27 7.26
C THR A 32 2.45 5.55 7.89
N VAL A 33 3.27 6.43 7.30
CA VAL A 33 4.57 6.86 7.86
C VAL A 33 4.39 7.50 9.23
N GLU A 34 3.49 8.47 9.33
CA GLU A 34 3.19 9.18 10.59
C GLU A 34 2.69 8.22 11.67
N TYR A 35 1.81 7.27 11.30
CA TYR A 35 1.38 6.24 12.24
C TYR A 35 2.57 5.44 12.78
N ILE A 36 3.47 4.98 11.90
CA ILE A 36 4.63 4.18 12.30
C ILE A 36 5.57 5.00 13.21
N ILE A 37 5.86 6.26 12.86
CA ILE A 37 6.73 7.15 13.66
C ILE A 37 6.14 7.34 15.06
N LYS A 38 4.85 7.67 15.14
CA LYS A 38 4.16 7.92 16.42
C LYS A 38 4.15 6.69 17.35
N HIS A 39 4.05 5.49 16.78
CA HIS A 39 4.07 4.25 17.56
C HIS A 39 5.48 3.72 17.83
N SER A 40 6.50 4.23 17.12
CA SER A 40 7.92 3.92 17.31
C SER A 40 8.21 2.41 17.52
N PRO A 41 7.79 1.53 16.59
CA PRO A 41 8.02 0.10 16.74
C PRO A 41 9.51 -0.24 16.64
N GLN A 42 9.95 -1.27 17.37
CA GLN A 42 11.34 -1.73 17.32
C GLN A 42 11.76 -2.24 15.92
N LYS A 43 10.80 -2.77 15.14
CA LYS A 43 11.05 -3.32 13.81
C LYS A 43 9.84 -3.10 12.91
N VAL A 44 10.11 -2.61 11.70
CA VAL A 44 9.13 -2.53 10.60
C VAL A 44 9.52 -3.56 9.55
N THR A 45 8.56 -4.38 9.11
CA THR A 45 8.75 -5.33 8.00
C THR A 45 7.83 -4.94 6.87
N LEU A 46 8.40 -4.69 5.69
CA LEU A 46 7.65 -4.34 4.48
C LEU A 46 7.42 -5.61 3.67
N VAL A 47 6.15 -5.92 3.37
CA VAL A 47 5.77 -7.15 2.67
C VAL A 47 5.05 -6.77 1.38
N GLY A 48 5.70 -6.98 0.25
CA GLY A 48 5.06 -6.94 -1.06
C GLY A 48 4.18 -8.17 -1.24
N MET A 49 2.94 -7.98 -1.66
CA MET A 49 1.96 -9.04 -1.93
C MET A 49 2.27 -9.77 -3.23
N GLY A 50 2.90 -9.09 -4.17
CA GLY A 50 3.26 -9.63 -5.47
C GLY A 50 2.07 -9.84 -6.39
N ALA A 51 2.38 -10.34 -7.59
CA ALA A 51 1.42 -10.72 -8.60
C ALA A 51 1.79 -12.10 -9.17
N SER A 52 0.79 -12.97 -9.36
CA SER A 52 0.97 -14.31 -9.94
C SER A 52 2.08 -15.16 -9.29
N GLY A 53 2.29 -15.02 -7.98
CA GLY A 53 3.30 -15.77 -7.22
C GLY A 53 4.73 -15.20 -7.28
N GLY A 54 4.93 -14.03 -7.90
CA GLY A 54 6.22 -13.36 -7.99
C GLY A 54 6.20 -11.92 -7.46
N ARG A 55 7.38 -11.28 -7.40
CA ARG A 55 7.51 -9.85 -7.10
C ARG A 55 6.83 -9.02 -8.19
N CYS A 56 6.35 -7.85 -7.81
CA CYS A 56 5.81 -6.87 -8.73
C CYS A 56 6.40 -5.48 -8.44
N ALA A 57 6.56 -4.68 -9.50
CA ALA A 57 7.27 -3.41 -9.42
C ALA A 57 6.51 -2.39 -8.54
N GLU A 58 5.18 -2.44 -8.53
CA GLU A 58 4.34 -1.57 -7.71
C GLU A 58 4.53 -1.75 -6.21
N ASP A 59 4.64 -3.00 -5.75
CA ASP A 59 4.88 -3.27 -4.34
C ASP A 59 6.30 -2.89 -3.94
N ASP A 60 7.27 -3.19 -4.81
CA ASP A 60 8.68 -2.87 -4.58
C ASP A 60 8.90 -1.35 -4.48
N LEU A 61 8.32 -0.57 -5.41
CA LEU A 61 8.41 0.89 -5.41
C LEU A 61 7.62 1.52 -4.25
N CYS A 62 6.46 0.96 -3.88
CA CYS A 62 5.70 1.43 -2.73
C CYS A 62 6.47 1.16 -1.42
N ALA A 63 7.10 0.01 -1.30
CA ALA A 63 7.94 -0.34 -0.15
C ALA A 63 9.19 0.55 -0.07
N GLU A 64 9.83 0.83 -1.20
CA GLU A 64 10.97 1.75 -1.27
C GLU A 64 10.58 3.17 -0.85
N LEU A 65 9.45 3.69 -1.37
CA LEU A 65 8.93 5.00 -0.98
C LEU A 65 8.63 5.05 0.53
N LEU A 66 8.00 4.01 1.09
CA LEU A 66 7.69 3.95 2.51
C LEU A 66 8.96 3.93 3.36
N LYS A 67 9.94 3.12 2.97
CA LYS A 67 11.24 3.03 3.64
C LYS A 67 11.97 4.38 3.60
N ASN A 68 12.08 4.99 2.43
CA ASN A 68 12.73 6.28 2.28
C ASN A 68 12.06 7.34 3.14
N SER A 69 10.72 7.35 3.20
CA SER A 69 9.98 8.29 4.05
C SER A 69 10.27 8.08 5.54
N LEU A 70 10.33 6.82 6.00
CA LEU A 70 10.69 6.48 7.39
C LEU A 70 12.15 6.84 7.74
N GLU A 71 13.05 6.81 6.74
CA GLU A 71 14.46 7.18 6.89
C GLU A 71 14.72 8.67 6.60
N ASN A 72 13.67 9.48 6.41
CA ASN A 72 13.74 10.90 6.03
C ASN A 72 14.58 11.17 4.77
N LYS A 73 14.42 10.31 3.75
CA LYS A 73 15.06 10.39 2.43
C LYS A 73 14.05 10.81 1.36
N SER A 74 14.49 11.67 0.44
CA SER A 74 13.68 12.10 -0.70
C SER A 74 13.52 10.97 -1.72
N THR A 75 12.32 10.86 -2.31
CA THR A 75 12.04 9.93 -3.42
C THR A 75 11.49 10.70 -4.62
N ASP A 76 11.97 10.41 -5.84
CA ASP A 76 11.42 11.01 -7.05
C ASP A 76 10.09 10.33 -7.45
N LEU A 77 9.01 10.94 -7.00
CA LEU A 77 7.65 10.47 -7.26
C LEU A 77 7.27 10.53 -8.75
N ARG A 78 7.86 11.45 -9.53
CA ARG A 78 7.61 11.53 -10.98
C ARG A 78 8.24 10.32 -11.67
N GLN A 79 9.45 9.96 -11.25
CA GLN A 79 10.14 8.77 -11.75
C GLN A 79 9.36 7.49 -11.43
N ILE A 80 8.87 7.33 -10.18
CA ILE A 80 8.03 6.18 -9.79
C ILE A 80 6.82 6.05 -10.73
N LYS A 81 6.08 7.15 -10.96
CA LYS A 81 4.89 7.13 -11.83
C LYS A 81 5.24 6.74 -13.27
N GLN A 82 6.38 7.20 -13.79
CA GLN A 82 6.84 6.85 -15.13
C GLN A 82 7.23 5.37 -15.25
N ILE A 83 7.91 4.82 -14.25
CA ILE A 83 8.28 3.40 -14.20
C ILE A 83 7.00 2.55 -14.14
N LEU A 84 6.07 2.90 -13.25
CA LEU A 84 4.82 2.17 -13.09
C LEU A 84 3.96 2.18 -14.34
N ARG A 85 3.85 3.31 -15.04
CA ARG A 85 3.09 3.36 -16.31
C ARG A 85 3.61 2.36 -17.35
N LYS A 86 4.91 2.04 -17.31
CA LYS A 86 5.57 1.10 -18.21
C LYS A 86 5.56 -0.35 -17.69
N SER A 87 5.14 -0.59 -16.44
CA SER A 87 5.18 -1.92 -15.84
C SER A 87 4.16 -2.86 -16.48
N ALA A 88 4.45 -4.17 -16.46
CA ALA A 88 3.54 -5.20 -16.98
C ALA A 88 2.18 -5.17 -16.25
N ALA A 89 2.19 -4.92 -14.94
CA ALA A 89 0.97 -4.83 -14.13
C ALA A 89 0.07 -3.65 -14.53
N ALA A 90 0.66 -2.55 -15.02
CA ALA A 90 -0.09 -1.37 -15.40
C ALA A 90 -0.66 -1.43 -16.83
N GLN A 91 -0.09 -2.24 -17.72
CA GLN A 91 -0.51 -2.30 -19.14
C GLN A 91 -1.99 -2.60 -19.33
N LYS A 92 -2.58 -3.41 -18.43
CA LYS A 92 -4.02 -3.73 -18.47
C LYS A 92 -4.93 -2.50 -18.37
N PHE A 93 -4.51 -1.47 -17.62
CA PHE A 93 -5.28 -0.23 -17.45
C PHE A 93 -5.24 0.67 -18.70
N PHE A 94 -4.30 0.43 -19.62
CA PHE A 94 -4.15 1.19 -20.86
C PHE A 94 -4.64 0.42 -22.09
N ASN A 95 -5.28 -0.73 -21.89
CA ASN A 95 -5.83 -1.54 -22.96
C ASN A 95 -7.32 -1.23 -23.14
N PRO A 96 -7.75 -0.59 -24.24
CA PRO A 96 -9.15 -0.24 -24.46
C PRO A 96 -10.08 -1.46 -24.59
N ASN A 97 -9.52 -2.65 -24.82
CA ASN A 97 -10.29 -3.89 -24.88
C ASN A 97 -10.52 -4.54 -23.51
N GLN A 98 -9.91 -4.02 -22.42
CA GLN A 98 -10.11 -4.51 -21.07
C GLN A 98 -10.93 -3.52 -20.24
N LEU A 99 -12.25 -3.54 -20.47
CA LEU A 99 -13.20 -2.62 -19.84
C LEU A 99 -13.25 -2.76 -18.30
N GLU A 100 -12.83 -3.91 -17.77
CA GLU A 100 -12.74 -4.18 -16.34
C GLU A 100 -11.54 -3.48 -15.65
N PHE A 101 -10.62 -2.89 -16.42
CA PHE A 101 -9.48 -2.14 -15.91
C PHE A 101 -9.48 -0.69 -16.46
N PRO A 102 -10.33 0.20 -15.94
CA PRO A 102 -10.39 1.59 -16.37
C PRO A 102 -9.03 2.29 -16.20
N GLU A 103 -8.63 3.12 -17.17
CA GLU A 103 -7.38 3.90 -17.08
C GLU A 103 -7.34 4.78 -15.82
N GLN A 104 -8.50 5.27 -15.39
CA GLN A 104 -8.68 6.11 -14.21
C GLN A 104 -8.19 5.41 -12.93
N ASP A 105 -8.33 4.09 -12.81
CA ASP A 105 -7.90 3.34 -11.63
C ASP A 105 -6.39 3.47 -11.41
N PHE A 106 -5.60 3.44 -12.50
CA PHE A 106 -4.15 3.68 -12.40
C PHE A 106 -3.87 5.08 -11.84
N TYR A 107 -4.56 6.12 -12.31
CA TYR A 107 -4.33 7.47 -11.83
C TYR A 107 -4.75 7.64 -10.38
N TYR A 108 -5.90 7.10 -9.97
CA TYR A 108 -6.34 7.14 -8.58
C TYR A 108 -5.38 6.41 -7.64
N CYS A 109 -4.85 5.24 -8.05
CA CYS A 109 -3.82 4.55 -7.28
C CYS A 109 -2.53 5.38 -7.13
N MET A 110 -2.25 6.32 -8.04
CA MET A 110 -1.05 7.15 -8.03
C MET A 110 -1.26 8.54 -7.41
N GLU A 111 -2.45 8.86 -6.90
CA GLU A 111 -2.73 10.13 -6.23
C GLU A 111 -2.20 10.11 -4.80
N LEU A 112 -0.92 10.43 -4.66
CA LEU A 112 -0.21 10.38 -3.39
C LEU A 112 -0.93 11.18 -2.31
N ASN A 113 -1.09 10.56 -1.16
CA ASN A 113 -1.62 11.18 0.05
C ASN A 113 -3.04 11.74 -0.08
N ARG A 114 -3.83 11.27 -1.05
CA ARG A 114 -5.26 11.58 -1.12
C ARG A 114 -6.03 11.11 0.12
N CYS A 115 -5.54 10.07 0.81
CA CYS A 115 -6.12 9.54 2.03
C CYS A 115 -5.28 9.89 3.26
N CYS A 116 -5.81 10.74 4.13
CA CYS A 116 -5.17 11.16 5.39
C CYS A 116 -5.42 10.20 6.57
N PHE A 117 -5.44 8.88 6.31
CA PHE A 117 -5.63 7.86 7.34
C PHE A 117 -4.77 6.63 7.06
N SER A 118 -4.22 6.03 8.12
CA SER A 118 -3.63 4.69 8.02
C SER A 118 -4.74 3.64 8.10
N MET A 119 -4.45 2.45 7.60
CA MET A 119 -5.38 1.32 7.62
C MET A 119 -4.79 0.21 8.46
N ARG A 120 -5.36 -0.04 9.64
CA ARG A 120 -4.88 -1.06 10.58
C ARG A 120 -5.76 -2.29 10.56
N VAL A 121 -5.12 -3.46 10.55
CA VAL A 121 -5.81 -4.74 10.68
C VAL A 121 -6.09 -5.03 12.15
N GLU A 122 -7.34 -5.34 12.46
CA GLU A 122 -7.77 -5.86 13.75
C GLU A 122 -8.22 -7.31 13.60
N ARG A 123 -7.65 -8.19 14.42
CA ARG A 123 -8.02 -9.60 14.46
C ARG A 123 -9.04 -9.81 15.55
N LYS A 124 -10.27 -10.13 15.17
CA LYS A 124 -11.30 -10.65 16.07
C LYS A 124 -11.29 -12.17 16.01
N LYS A 125 -12.01 -12.83 16.94
CA LYS A 125 -12.01 -14.30 17.06
C LYS A 125 -12.33 -15.01 15.74
N GLU A 126 -13.25 -14.47 14.94
CA GLU A 126 -13.72 -15.11 13.71
C GLU A 126 -13.52 -14.25 12.45
N GLU A 127 -13.03 -13.02 12.60
CA GLU A 127 -13.05 -12.01 11.53
C GLU A 127 -11.76 -11.18 11.50
N LEU A 128 -11.40 -10.75 10.29
CA LEU A 128 -10.35 -9.76 10.05
C LEU A 128 -11.02 -8.45 9.67
N GLU A 129 -10.85 -7.43 10.50
CA GLU A 129 -11.36 -6.08 10.23
C GLU A 129 -10.20 -5.17 9.80
N ILE A 130 -10.47 -4.23 8.89
CA ILE A 130 -9.54 -3.15 8.56
C ILE A 130 -10.19 -1.85 9.01
N ARG A 131 -9.55 -1.18 9.97
CA ARG A 131 -10.02 0.11 10.51
C ARG A 131 -9.16 1.25 10.00
N LYS A 132 -9.83 2.36 9.70
CA LYS A 132 -9.17 3.64 9.41
C LYS A 132 -8.72 4.25 10.73
N TYR A 133 -7.48 4.71 10.76
CA TYR A 133 -6.95 5.49 11.87
C TYR A 133 -6.50 6.85 11.32
N VAL A 134 -7.23 7.89 11.67
CA VAL A 134 -6.87 9.26 11.27
C VAL A 134 -5.63 9.63 12.06
N VAL A 135 -4.60 10.07 11.35
CA VAL A 135 -3.38 10.55 11.98
C VAL A 135 -3.41 12.06 11.89
N ASP A 136 -3.32 12.73 13.03
CA ASP A 136 -3.16 14.18 13.07
C ASP A 136 -1.84 14.50 12.37
N MET A 137 -1.95 15.05 11.17
CA MET A 137 -0.79 15.49 10.40
C MET A 137 -0.23 16.72 11.11
N SER A 138 0.84 16.53 11.88
CA SER A 138 1.58 17.65 12.46
C SER A 138 2.14 18.50 11.32
N VAL A 139 1.79 19.79 11.31
CA VAL A 139 2.26 20.79 10.32
C VAL A 139 3.75 21.08 10.51
#